data_AF-F4PF76-F1
#
_entry.id   AF-F4PF76-F1
#
_cell.length_a   1.000
_cell.length_b   1.000
_cell.length_c   1.000
_cell.angle_alpha   90.00
_cell.angle_beta   90.00
_cell.angle_gamma   90.00
#
_symmetry.space_group_name_H-M   'P 1'
#
loop_
_entity.id
_entity.type
_entity.pdbx_description
1 polymer ?
#
loop_
_entity_poly.entity_id
_entity_poly.type
_entity_poly.pdbx_seq_one_letter_code
_entity_poly.pdbx_strand_id
1 'polypeptide(L)'
;MKFTGLSKQGVINARKKLLERGFIRYEKGHQNKAPVYEMIPLPQAIGHYFSTAKNQELTKDLTGELTQDVTRDFTLKLTSDSAGELPIHKDKSKKERRGGGSGRDMNHLFKTYEENINKLTPLIREALIEWTRASGEEIVKEAIAVTVKKGGRTYSYTEKILKEWQNAGLQTIEAVHSYELEKELEKDNKLIPFRKPNNKEQEEDIFAELLKEEF
;
A
#
# COMPACT_ATOMS: atom_id res chain seq x y z
N MET A 1 -12.09 33.12 -6.84
CA MET A 1 -12.02 32.14 -7.95
C MET A 1 -11.47 30.82 -7.44
N LYS A 2 -12.28 29.74 -7.47
CA LYS A 2 -11.85 28.37 -7.13
C LYS A 2 -11.82 27.54 -8.42
N PHE A 3 -10.77 27.66 -9.23
CA PHE A 3 -10.69 26.98 -10.53
C PHE A 3 -10.33 25.49 -10.44
N THR A 4 -9.77 25.02 -9.32
CA THR A 4 -9.21 23.67 -9.20
C THR A 4 -10.09 22.69 -8.43
N GLY A 5 -11.20 23.12 -7.84
CA GLY A 5 -12.03 22.30 -6.94
C GLY A 5 -11.34 21.90 -5.62
N LEU A 6 -10.04 22.18 -5.45
CA LEU A 6 -9.25 21.83 -4.28
C LEU A 6 -9.36 22.90 -3.18
N SER A 7 -9.24 22.47 -1.92
CA SER A 7 -9.06 23.38 -0.79
C SER A 7 -7.73 24.14 -0.90
N LYS A 8 -7.59 25.28 -0.19
CA LYS A 8 -6.34 26.05 -0.16
C LYS A 8 -5.15 25.16 0.27
N GLN A 9 -5.35 24.33 1.29
CA GLN A 9 -4.35 23.36 1.74
C GLN A 9 -4.09 22.26 0.71
N GLY A 10 -5.13 21.78 0.02
CA GLY A 10 -5.00 20.81 -1.08
C GLY A 10 -4.08 21.29 -2.20
N VAL A 11 -4.21 22.56 -2.59
CA VAL A 11 -3.33 23.18 -3.60
C VAL A 11 -1.89 23.30 -3.11
N ILE A 12 -1.69 23.68 -1.85
CA ILE A 12 -0.35 23.78 -1.24
C ILE A 12 0.33 22.39 -1.21
N ASN A 13 -0.40 21.36 -0.79
CA ASN A 13 0.09 19.99 -0.72
C ASN A 13 0.39 19.42 -2.12
N ALA A 14 -0.49 19.65 -3.09
CA ALA A 14 -0.28 19.25 -4.48
C ALA A 14 0.97 19.93 -5.07
N ARG A 15 1.14 21.23 -4.85
CA ARG A 15 2.32 21.99 -5.28
C ARG A 15 3.60 21.43 -4.66
N LYS A 16 3.61 21.14 -3.36
CA LYS A 16 4.76 20.54 -2.66
C LYS A 16 5.16 19.21 -3.31
N LYS A 17 4.20 18.32 -3.54
CA LYS A 17 4.42 17.01 -4.17
C LYS A 17 4.98 17.10 -5.60
N LEU A 18 4.55 18.11 -6.36
CA LEU A 18 5.01 18.33 -7.73
C LEU A 18 6.42 18.95 -7.78
N LEU A 19 6.75 19.83 -6.83
CA LEU A 19 8.10 20.36 -6.65
C LEU A 19 9.10 19.27 -6.23
N GLU A 20 8.75 18.46 -5.22
CA GLU A 20 9.60 17.36 -4.72
C GLU A 20 9.93 16.35 -5.82
N ARG A 21 8.97 16.08 -6.70
CA ARG A 21 9.15 15.15 -7.82
C ARG A 21 9.76 15.79 -9.06
N GLY A 22 10.06 17.09 -9.04
CA GLY A 22 10.69 17.80 -10.15
C GLY A 22 9.80 17.96 -11.38
N PHE A 23 8.47 17.98 -11.21
CA PHE A 23 7.53 18.20 -12.32
C PHE A 23 7.25 19.67 -12.60
N ILE A 24 7.40 20.53 -11.59
CA ILE A 24 7.17 21.97 -11.72
C ILE A 24 8.30 22.75 -11.05
N ARG A 25 8.57 23.95 -11.55
CA ARG A 25 9.27 25.01 -10.82
C ARG A 25 8.24 26.02 -10.32
N TYR A 26 8.43 26.49 -9.08
CA TYR A 26 7.53 27.42 -8.43
C TYR A 26 8.32 28.53 -7.76
N GLU A 27 7.95 29.77 -8.07
CA GLU A 27 8.45 30.94 -7.39
C GLU A 27 7.32 31.62 -6.64
N LYS A 28 7.53 31.82 -5.33
CA LYS A 28 6.56 32.50 -4.49
C LYS A 28 6.49 33.97 -4.89
N GLY A 29 5.30 34.41 -5.26
CA GLY A 29 5.02 35.83 -5.48
C GLY A 29 5.19 36.64 -4.19
N HIS A 30 5.52 37.92 -4.33
CA HIS A 30 5.58 38.90 -3.23
C HIS A 30 4.61 40.05 -3.51
N GLN A 31 4.62 41.11 -2.69
CA GLN A 31 3.69 42.24 -2.84
C GLN A 31 3.66 42.74 -4.30
N ASN A 32 2.45 42.82 -4.86
CA ASN A 32 2.13 43.17 -6.26
C ASN A 32 2.73 42.27 -7.36
N LYS A 33 3.27 41.09 -7.02
CA LYS A 33 3.77 40.10 -7.98
C LYS A 33 3.10 38.74 -7.78
N ALA A 34 2.45 38.23 -8.82
CA ALA A 34 1.83 36.92 -8.80
C ALA A 34 2.90 35.79 -8.72
N PRO A 35 2.57 34.64 -8.12
CA PRO A 35 3.45 33.47 -8.14
C PRO A 35 3.67 32.94 -9.55
N VAL A 36 4.90 32.54 -9.86
CA VAL A 36 5.29 31.99 -11.17
C VAL A 36 5.33 30.46 -11.09
N TYR A 37 4.76 29.81 -12.10
CA TYR A 37 4.77 28.37 -12.26
C TYR A 37 5.31 28.02 -13.63
N GLU A 38 6.26 27.09 -13.67
CA GLU A 38 6.79 26.55 -14.91
C GLU A 38 6.73 25.02 -14.90
N MET A 39 6.30 24.45 -16.01
CA MET A 39 6.28 23.00 -16.19
C MET A 39 7.67 22.53 -16.62
N ILE A 40 8.15 21.47 -15.98
CA ILE A 40 9.40 20.83 -16.38
C ILE A 40 9.06 19.74 -17.41
N PRO A 41 9.72 19.71 -18.58
CA PRO A 41 9.49 18.67 -19.57
C PRO A 41 9.68 17.27 -18.98
N LEU A 42 8.78 16.36 -19.37
CA LEU A 42 8.71 15.01 -18.84
C LEU A 42 10.06 14.24 -18.90
N PRO A 43 10.83 14.29 -20.00
CA PRO A 43 12.15 13.63 -20.06
C PRO A 43 13.13 14.09 -18.98
N GLN A 44 13.09 15.38 -18.61
CA GLN A 44 13.93 15.97 -17.57
C GLN A 44 13.43 15.61 -16.16
N ALA A 45 12.11 15.57 -15.97
CA ALA A 45 11.50 15.20 -14.70
C ALA A 45 11.76 13.72 -14.33
N ILE A 46 11.82 12.83 -15.31
CA ILE A 46 12.09 11.39 -15.11
C ILE A 46 13.45 11.18 -14.43
N GLY A 47 14.51 11.88 -14.86
CA GLY A 47 15.83 11.80 -14.24
C GLY A 47 15.83 12.21 -12.76
N HIS A 48 15.11 13.29 -12.43
CA HIS A 48 14.97 13.75 -11.04
C HIS A 48 14.14 12.79 -10.17
N TYR A 49 13.08 12.19 -10.71
CA TYR A 49 12.24 11.22 -10.00
C TYR A 49 13.03 9.97 -9.59
N PHE A 50 13.84 9.42 -10.50
CA PHE A 50 14.68 8.26 -10.17
C PHE A 50 15.79 8.58 -9.16
N SER A 51 16.34 9.81 -9.18
CA SER A 51 17.34 10.24 -8.20
C SER A 51 16.78 10.44 -6.79
N THR A 52 15.57 10.99 -6.66
CA THR A 52 14.91 11.25 -5.38
C THR A 52 14.35 9.97 -4.75
N ALA A 53 13.84 9.03 -5.57
CA ALA A 53 13.42 7.71 -5.09
C ALA A 53 14.59 6.92 -4.47
N LYS A 54 15.78 6.99 -5.08
CA LYS A 54 16.99 6.33 -4.56
C LYS A 54 17.50 6.95 -3.24
N ASN A 55 17.27 8.24 -3.02
CA ASN A 55 17.58 8.91 -1.75
C ASN A 55 16.52 8.69 -0.67
N GLN A 56 15.25 8.40 -1.02
CA GLN A 56 14.22 8.01 -0.05
C GLN A 56 14.44 6.60 0.53
N GLU A 57 15.07 5.70 -0.22
CA GLU A 57 15.52 4.40 0.31
C GLU A 57 16.68 4.53 1.30
N LEU A 58 17.50 5.60 1.22
CA LEU A 58 18.60 5.87 2.15
C LEU A 58 18.18 6.70 3.39
N THR A 59 17.05 7.41 3.32
CA THR A 59 16.57 8.30 4.40
C THR A 59 15.38 7.75 5.18
N LYS A 60 14.77 6.64 4.73
CA LYS A 60 13.76 5.90 5.49
C LYS A 60 14.30 5.30 6.80
N ASP A 61 15.61 5.21 6.93
CA ASP A 61 16.26 4.73 8.14
C ASP A 61 16.43 5.84 9.20
N LEU A 62 16.13 7.11 8.90
CA LEU A 62 16.29 8.21 9.86
C LEU A 62 15.04 9.04 10.22
N THR A 63 13.96 9.04 9.44
CA THR A 63 12.75 9.80 9.81
C THR A 63 11.49 9.19 9.20
N GLY A 64 10.60 8.61 10.02
CA GLY A 64 9.38 7.99 9.50
C GLY A 64 8.31 7.59 10.52
N GLU A 65 8.30 8.19 11.71
CA GLU A 65 7.04 8.36 12.43
C GLU A 65 6.20 9.44 11.73
N LEU A 66 4.88 9.22 11.73
CA LEU A 66 3.83 10.15 11.33
C LEU A 66 3.54 10.28 9.83
N THR A 67 2.62 9.44 9.34
CA THR A 67 1.36 9.88 8.70
C THR A 67 0.55 8.64 8.26
N GLN A 68 -0.10 8.00 9.22
CA GLN A 68 -1.28 7.17 8.97
C GLN A 68 -2.46 7.85 9.65
N ASP A 69 -3.19 8.66 8.91
CA ASP A 69 -4.60 8.82 9.21
C ASP A 69 -5.34 9.37 8.00
N VAL A 70 -6.63 9.05 7.93
CA VAL A 70 -7.57 9.28 6.82
C VAL A 70 -7.55 8.16 5.79
N THR A 71 -8.32 7.09 6.06
CA THR A 71 -9.51 6.68 5.28
C THR A 71 -10.03 5.35 5.88
N ARG A 72 -10.77 5.40 6.99
CA ARG A 72 -11.38 4.20 7.62
C ARG A 72 -12.92 4.24 7.71
N ASP A 73 -13.59 5.18 7.05
CA ASP A 73 -15.01 5.45 7.37
C ASP A 73 -16.03 5.12 6.27
N PHE A 74 -15.65 4.43 5.18
CA PHE A 74 -16.62 3.97 4.19
C PHE A 74 -16.40 2.49 3.89
N THR A 75 -17.11 1.62 4.62
CA THR A 75 -17.83 0.40 4.15
C THR A 75 -18.16 -0.50 5.35
N LEU A 76 -18.99 -0.01 6.27
CA LEU A 76 -19.69 -0.83 7.28
C LEU A 76 -21.19 -0.58 7.16
N LYS A 77 -21.78 -0.82 5.99
CA LYS A 77 -23.24 -0.90 5.80
C LYS A 77 -23.53 -1.71 4.55
N LEU A 78 -23.57 -3.05 4.65
CA LEU A 78 -24.34 -3.96 3.76
C LEU A 78 -24.10 -5.42 4.17
N THR A 79 -24.46 -5.78 5.40
CA THR A 79 -24.71 -7.19 5.76
C THR A 79 -25.82 -7.26 6.81
N SER A 80 -27.06 -7.34 6.38
CA SER A 80 -28.05 -8.17 7.07
C SER A 80 -28.87 -8.90 6.01
N ASP A 81 -29.14 -10.16 6.33
CA ASP A 81 -30.22 -10.98 5.80
C ASP A 81 -30.02 -11.65 4.44
N SER A 82 -29.34 -12.80 4.47
CA SER A 82 -30.03 -14.06 4.17
C SER A 82 -29.14 -15.26 4.51
N ALA A 83 -29.47 -15.89 5.62
CA ALA A 83 -29.06 -17.25 5.93
C ALA A 83 -29.75 -18.21 4.94
N GLY A 84 -28.96 -19.11 4.35
CA GLY A 84 -29.42 -20.25 3.58
C GLY A 84 -28.35 -21.34 3.65
N GLU A 85 -28.57 -22.28 4.56
CA GLU A 85 -27.79 -23.52 4.74
C GLU A 85 -27.73 -24.34 3.44
N LEU A 86 -26.54 -24.80 3.04
CA LEU A 86 -26.35 -25.95 2.13
C LEU A 86 -24.94 -26.56 2.32
N PRO A 87 -24.72 -27.86 2.02
CA PRO A 87 -24.14 -28.82 2.96
C PRO A 87 -22.63 -29.09 2.80
N ILE A 88 -22.02 -29.48 3.91
CA ILE A 88 -20.62 -29.95 4.03
C ILE A 88 -20.46 -31.25 3.22
N HIS A 89 -19.83 -31.17 2.05
CA HIS A 89 -19.37 -32.35 1.31
C HIS A 89 -17.92 -32.68 1.72
N LYS A 90 -17.80 -33.80 2.41
CA LYS A 90 -16.54 -34.44 2.83
C LYS A 90 -15.93 -35.16 1.63
N ASP A 91 -14.94 -34.55 0.97
CA ASP A 91 -14.20 -35.23 -0.08
C ASP A 91 -12.94 -35.93 0.44
N LYS A 92 -12.91 -37.23 0.17
CA LYS A 92 -11.86 -38.16 0.54
C LYS A 92 -10.64 -37.95 -0.38
N SER A 93 -9.48 -38.05 0.26
CA SER A 93 -8.17 -38.19 -0.36
C SER A 93 -8.15 -39.20 -1.50
N LYS A 94 -7.70 -38.76 -2.69
CA LYS A 94 -7.13 -39.66 -3.68
C LYS A 94 -5.89 -39.06 -4.33
N LYS A 95 -4.76 -39.58 -3.88
CA LYS A 95 -3.42 -39.45 -4.45
C LYS A 95 -3.44 -40.00 -5.88
N GLU A 96 -3.41 -39.13 -6.89
CA GLU A 96 -3.08 -39.52 -8.26
C GLU A 96 -1.89 -38.70 -8.77
N ARG A 97 -0.71 -39.34 -8.72
CA ARG A 97 0.47 -38.95 -9.47
C ARG A 97 0.25 -39.35 -10.93
N ARG A 98 -0.13 -38.44 -11.83
CA ARG A 98 0.07 -38.58 -13.28
C ARG A 98 0.29 -37.21 -13.93
N GLY A 99 1.47 -37.04 -14.53
CA GLY A 99 1.87 -35.84 -15.25
C GLY A 99 0.98 -35.55 -16.45
N GLY A 100 0.66 -34.26 -16.64
CA GLY A 100 -0.14 -33.77 -17.77
C GLY A 100 -0.97 -32.49 -17.51
N GLY A 101 -0.83 -31.81 -16.36
CA GLY A 101 -1.72 -30.71 -15.93
C GLY A 101 -1.21 -29.27 -16.10
N SER A 102 0.10 -29.06 -16.30
CA SER A 102 0.76 -27.75 -16.12
C SER A 102 0.17 -26.60 -16.97
N GLY A 103 -0.41 -26.86 -18.13
CA GLY A 103 -0.98 -25.81 -18.98
C GLY A 103 -2.33 -25.25 -18.51
N ARG A 104 -3.15 -26.07 -17.82
CA ARG A 104 -4.47 -25.63 -17.34
C ARG A 104 -4.35 -24.81 -16.06
N ASP A 105 -3.40 -25.20 -15.21
CA ASP A 105 -3.17 -24.60 -13.90
C ASP A 105 -2.55 -23.19 -14.03
N MET A 106 -1.61 -23.01 -14.98
CA MET A 106 -1.07 -21.68 -15.31
C MET A 106 -2.11 -20.71 -15.87
N ASN A 107 -3.06 -21.18 -16.67
CA ASN A 107 -4.15 -20.32 -17.15
C ASN A 107 -5.03 -19.82 -16.01
N HIS A 108 -5.28 -20.65 -15.00
CA HIS A 108 -6.00 -20.25 -13.80
C HIS A 108 -5.19 -19.20 -13.02
N LEU A 109 -3.89 -19.41 -12.82
CA LEU A 109 -3.01 -18.45 -12.15
C LEU A 109 -3.04 -17.07 -12.83
N PHE A 110 -2.90 -17.03 -14.16
CA PHE A 110 -2.94 -15.80 -14.94
C PHE A 110 -4.28 -15.07 -14.79
N LYS A 111 -5.38 -15.82 -14.82
CA LYS A 111 -6.72 -15.27 -14.63
C LYS A 111 -6.88 -14.68 -13.22
N THR A 112 -6.47 -15.40 -12.18
CA THR A 112 -6.52 -14.92 -10.79
C THR A 112 -5.70 -13.63 -10.61
N TYR A 113 -4.53 -13.55 -11.24
CA TYR A 113 -3.71 -12.34 -11.22
C TYR A 113 -4.45 -11.16 -11.87
N GLU A 114 -4.99 -11.34 -13.07
CA GLU A 114 -5.61 -10.27 -13.85
C GLU A 114 -6.90 -9.74 -13.20
N GLU A 115 -7.70 -10.61 -12.60
CA GLU A 115 -8.95 -10.24 -11.91
C GLU A 115 -8.72 -9.40 -10.65
N ASN A 116 -7.60 -9.58 -9.96
CA ASN A 116 -7.38 -8.97 -8.64
C ASN A 116 -6.32 -7.86 -8.61
N ILE A 117 -5.31 -7.90 -9.49
CA ILE A 117 -4.17 -6.99 -9.45
C ILE A 117 -4.24 -5.97 -10.58
N ASN A 118 -3.91 -6.37 -11.80
CA ASN A 118 -3.93 -5.53 -12.99
C ASN A 118 -3.81 -6.36 -14.28
N LYS A 119 -3.90 -5.69 -15.43
CA LYS A 119 -3.75 -6.33 -16.75
C LYS A 119 -2.43 -7.09 -16.86
N LEU A 120 -2.52 -8.34 -17.29
CA LEU A 120 -1.36 -9.21 -17.44
C LEU A 120 -0.59 -8.87 -18.72
N THR A 121 0.53 -8.16 -18.57
CA THR A 121 1.43 -7.88 -19.70
C THR A 121 2.28 -9.10 -20.05
N PRO A 122 2.81 -9.21 -21.29
CA PRO A 122 3.68 -10.33 -21.67
C PRO A 122 4.90 -10.52 -20.75
N LEU A 123 5.53 -9.42 -20.33
CA LEU A 123 6.67 -9.45 -19.39
C LEU A 123 6.29 -10.02 -18.02
N ILE A 124 5.13 -9.61 -17.48
CA ILE A 124 4.65 -10.12 -16.18
C ILE A 124 4.29 -11.61 -16.31
N ARG A 125 3.72 -12.02 -17.45
CA ARG A 125 3.42 -13.42 -17.72
C ARG A 125 4.67 -14.29 -17.68
N GLU A 126 5.73 -13.87 -18.38
CA GLU A 126 7.02 -14.56 -18.37
C GLU A 126 7.60 -14.65 -16.96
N ALA A 127 7.59 -13.53 -16.23
CA ALA A 127 8.08 -13.51 -14.85
C ALA A 127 7.27 -14.43 -13.93
N LEU A 128 5.93 -14.47 -14.04
CA LEU A 128 5.11 -15.41 -13.28
C LEU A 128 5.44 -16.88 -13.62
N ILE A 129 5.69 -17.20 -14.90
CA ILE A 129 6.14 -18.54 -15.31
C ILE A 129 7.47 -18.90 -14.63
N GLU A 130 8.42 -17.97 -14.59
CA GLU A 130 9.72 -18.16 -13.93
C GLU A 130 9.56 -18.39 -12.43
N TRP A 131 8.75 -17.59 -11.75
CA TRP A 131 8.47 -17.77 -10.33
C TRP A 131 7.76 -19.08 -10.03
N THR A 132 6.81 -19.49 -10.87
CA THR A 132 6.16 -20.80 -10.74
C THR A 132 7.14 -21.95 -10.91
N ARG A 133 8.14 -21.81 -11.81
CA ARG A 133 9.22 -22.81 -11.96
C ARG A 133 10.17 -22.84 -10.75
N ALA A 134 10.44 -21.68 -10.13
CA ALA A 134 11.39 -21.57 -9.03
C ALA A 134 10.79 -21.98 -7.67
N SER A 135 9.58 -21.51 -7.34
CA SER A 135 8.96 -21.69 -6.02
C SER A 135 7.76 -22.62 -6.03
N GLY A 136 7.25 -22.98 -7.20
CA GLY A 136 6.02 -23.75 -7.34
C GLY A 136 4.77 -22.87 -7.43
N GLU A 137 3.73 -23.41 -8.06
CA GLU A 137 2.51 -22.66 -8.38
C GLU A 137 1.73 -22.20 -7.15
N GLU A 138 1.61 -23.08 -6.15
CA GLU A 138 0.85 -22.81 -4.94
C GLU A 138 1.42 -21.63 -4.14
N ILE A 139 2.75 -21.50 -4.10
CA ILE A 139 3.41 -20.35 -3.46
C ILE A 139 3.12 -19.06 -4.23
N VAL A 140 3.12 -19.10 -5.56
CA VAL A 140 2.82 -17.91 -6.38
C VAL A 140 1.35 -17.49 -6.23
N LYS A 141 0.41 -18.44 -6.17
CA LYS A 141 -1.00 -18.16 -5.87
C LYS A 141 -1.15 -17.48 -4.51
N GLU A 142 -0.48 -17.99 -3.48
CA GLU A 142 -0.56 -17.40 -2.14
C GLU A 142 0.07 -16.01 -2.10
N ALA A 143 1.16 -15.78 -2.83
CA ALA A 143 1.75 -14.44 -2.93
C ALA A 143 0.80 -13.42 -3.57
N ILE A 144 0.04 -13.84 -4.58
CA ILE A 144 -1.02 -13.02 -5.19
C ILE A 144 -2.12 -12.76 -4.16
N ALA A 145 -2.59 -13.77 -3.43
CA ALA A 145 -3.61 -13.62 -2.39
C ALA A 145 -3.16 -12.64 -1.29
N VAL A 146 -1.93 -12.78 -0.79
CA VAL A 146 -1.33 -11.88 0.22
C VAL A 146 -1.19 -10.46 -0.32
N THR A 147 -0.80 -10.31 -1.59
CA THR A 147 -0.75 -9.00 -2.26
C THR A 147 -2.11 -8.31 -2.20
N VAL A 148 -3.17 -9.02 -2.57
CA VAL A 148 -4.53 -8.49 -2.62
C VAL A 148 -5.06 -8.19 -1.22
N LYS A 149 -4.85 -9.10 -0.25
CA LYS A 149 -5.22 -8.90 1.17
C LYS A 149 -4.58 -7.64 1.75
N LYS A 150 -3.31 -7.37 1.39
CA LYS A 150 -2.58 -6.15 1.81
C LYS A 150 -2.91 -4.92 0.97
N GLY A 151 -3.83 -5.00 0.02
CA GLY A 151 -4.24 -3.91 -0.86
C GLY A 151 -3.21 -3.53 -1.93
N GLY A 152 -2.24 -4.40 -2.19
CA GLY A 152 -1.27 -4.22 -3.28
C GLY A 152 -1.92 -4.45 -4.65
N ARG A 153 -1.60 -3.58 -5.62
CA ARG A 153 -2.22 -3.56 -6.97
C ARG A 153 -1.19 -3.63 -8.09
N THR A 154 0.03 -4.05 -7.77
CA THR A 154 1.15 -4.08 -8.71
C THR A 154 1.90 -5.38 -8.60
N TYR A 155 2.37 -5.88 -9.75
CA TYR A 155 3.24 -7.06 -9.82
C TYR A 155 4.48 -6.91 -8.93
N SER A 156 5.09 -5.72 -8.90
CA SER A 156 6.29 -5.45 -8.09
C SER A 156 6.09 -5.75 -6.60
N TYR A 157 4.88 -5.54 -6.07
CA TYR A 157 4.57 -5.90 -4.68
C TYR A 157 4.51 -7.42 -4.49
N THR A 158 3.87 -8.13 -5.42
CA THR A 158 3.85 -9.60 -5.43
C THR A 158 5.25 -10.18 -5.56
N GLU A 159 6.07 -9.62 -6.46
CA GLU A 159 7.46 -10.02 -6.65
C GLU A 159 8.29 -9.78 -5.39
N LYS A 160 8.05 -8.68 -4.68
CA LYS A 160 8.73 -8.40 -3.40
C LYS A 160 8.40 -9.45 -2.34
N ILE A 161 7.14 -9.87 -2.24
CA ILE A 161 6.72 -10.95 -1.33
C ILE A 161 7.41 -12.26 -1.73
N LEU A 162 7.42 -12.60 -3.02
CA LEU A 162 8.08 -13.81 -3.52
C LEU A 162 9.58 -13.83 -3.23
N LYS A 163 10.28 -12.71 -3.43
CA LYS A 163 11.70 -12.56 -3.08
C LYS A 163 11.94 -12.70 -1.58
N GLU A 164 11.07 -12.12 -0.76
CA GLU A 164 11.16 -12.24 0.69
C GLU A 164 11.04 -13.71 1.14
N TRP A 165 10.06 -14.44 0.62
CA TRP A 165 9.87 -15.86 0.91
C TRP A 165 11.01 -16.73 0.37
N GLN A 166 11.52 -16.43 -0.82
CA GLN A 166 12.69 -17.11 -1.38
C GLN A 166 13.95 -16.91 -0.52
N ASN A 167 14.18 -15.67 -0.05
CA ASN A 167 15.31 -15.35 0.84
C ASN A 167 15.17 -16.01 2.21
N ALA A 168 13.94 -16.16 2.71
CA ALA A 168 13.64 -16.91 3.93
C ALA A 168 13.71 -18.45 3.73
N GLY A 169 13.94 -18.93 2.50
CA GLY A 169 14.06 -20.36 2.21
C GLY A 169 12.73 -21.13 2.30
N LEU A 170 11.59 -20.44 2.16
CA LEU A 170 10.27 -21.04 2.30
C LEU A 170 9.91 -21.81 1.02
N GLN A 171 10.01 -23.15 1.08
CA GLN A 171 9.72 -24.03 -0.05
C GLN A 171 8.37 -24.76 0.05
N THR A 172 7.68 -24.66 1.18
CA THR A 172 6.38 -25.30 1.42
C THR A 172 5.31 -24.26 1.69
N ILE A 173 4.09 -24.55 1.23
CA ILE A 173 2.94 -23.66 1.46
C ILE A 173 2.66 -23.47 2.96
N GLU A 174 2.86 -24.51 3.77
CA GLU A 174 2.70 -24.46 5.21
C GLU A 174 3.70 -23.51 5.88
N ALA A 175 4.98 -23.54 5.45
CA ALA A 175 5.99 -22.63 5.95
C ALA A 175 5.70 -21.17 5.55
N VAL A 176 5.12 -20.95 4.36
CA VAL A 176 4.66 -19.62 3.93
C VAL A 176 3.52 -19.11 4.83
N HIS A 177 2.54 -19.96 5.15
CA HIS A 177 1.44 -19.58 6.03
C HIS A 177 1.92 -19.27 7.45
N SER A 178 2.80 -20.09 8.04
CA SER A 178 3.35 -19.82 9.36
C SER A 178 4.15 -18.52 9.40
N TYR A 179 4.95 -18.26 8.37
CA TYR A 179 5.75 -17.05 8.24
C TYR A 179 4.89 -15.79 8.14
N GLU A 180 3.83 -15.81 7.32
CA GLU A 180 2.95 -14.66 7.19
C GLU A 180 2.13 -14.42 8.46
N LEU A 181 1.69 -15.48 9.14
CA LEU A 181 0.99 -15.36 10.43
C LEU A 181 1.88 -14.72 11.51
N GLU A 182 3.12 -15.18 11.66
CA GLU A 182 4.07 -14.61 12.61
C GLU A 182 4.34 -13.14 12.30
N LYS A 183 4.49 -12.79 11.03
CA LYS A 183 4.68 -11.41 10.56
C LYS A 183 3.47 -10.51 10.84
N GLU A 184 2.25 -11.03 10.83
CA GLU A 184 1.06 -10.29 11.23
C GLU A 184 1.03 -10.06 12.75
N LEU A 185 1.29 -11.10 13.55
CA LEU A 185 1.33 -11.01 15.02
C LEU A 185 2.42 -10.04 15.50
N GLU A 186 3.59 -10.02 14.86
CA GLU A 186 4.67 -9.09 15.20
C GLU A 186 4.30 -7.62 14.97
N LYS A 187 3.47 -7.31 13.97
CA LYS A 187 3.04 -5.93 13.71
C LYS A 187 2.17 -5.41 14.84
N ASP A 188 1.27 -6.25 15.33
CA ASP A 188 0.36 -5.89 16.41
C ASP A 188 1.12 -5.67 17.73
N ASN A 189 2.15 -6.47 17.99
CA ASN A 189 2.99 -6.35 19.19
C ASN A 189 3.96 -5.15 19.16
N LYS A 190 4.31 -4.62 17.99
CA LYS A 190 5.22 -3.46 17.84
C LYS A 190 4.52 -2.10 17.98
N LEU A 191 3.20 -2.08 18.20
CA LEU A 191 2.46 -0.85 18.49
C LEU A 191 2.74 -0.42 19.94
N ILE A 192 3.70 0.49 20.13
CA ILE A 192 3.93 1.15 21.43
C ILE A 192 2.63 1.89 21.79
N PRO A 193 1.98 1.59 22.94
CA PRO A 193 0.77 2.29 23.34
C PRO A 193 1.08 3.77 23.49
N PHE A 194 0.39 4.62 22.72
CA PHE A 194 0.49 6.06 22.89
C PHE A 194 -0.10 6.44 24.26
N ARG A 195 0.76 6.66 25.26
CA ARG A 195 0.34 7.06 26.60
C ARG A 195 -0.18 8.50 26.52
N LYS A 196 -1.51 8.68 26.47
CA LYS A 196 -2.12 10.01 26.61
C LYS A 196 -1.73 10.58 27.99
N PRO A 197 -1.09 11.76 28.05
CA PRO A 197 -0.87 12.42 29.33
C PRO A 197 -2.23 12.87 29.88
N ASN A 198 -2.59 12.37 31.07
CA ASN A 198 -3.73 12.86 31.85
C ASN A 198 -3.35 14.23 32.45
N ASN A 199 -3.33 15.29 31.64
CA ASN A 199 -3.38 16.65 32.18
C ASN A 199 -4.85 17.03 32.34
N LYS A 200 -5.41 16.71 33.51
CA LYS A 200 -6.75 17.14 33.93
C LYS A 200 -6.72 18.30 34.93
N GLU A 201 -5.58 18.92 35.15
CA GLU A 201 -5.45 19.98 36.13
C GLU A 201 -4.62 21.11 35.51
N GLN A 202 -5.23 22.31 35.46
CA GLN A 202 -4.67 23.59 35.01
C GLN A 202 -4.72 23.89 33.50
N GLU A 203 -5.90 23.77 32.88
CA GLU A 203 -6.35 24.82 31.97
C GLU A 203 -7.42 25.62 32.71
N GLU A 204 -7.00 26.37 33.75
CA GLU A 204 -7.77 27.57 34.06
C GLU A 204 -7.64 28.44 32.82
N ASP A 205 -8.81 28.69 32.25
CA ASP A 205 -9.05 29.22 30.93
C ASP A 205 -8.31 30.56 30.78
N ILE A 206 -7.10 30.53 30.22
CA ILE A 206 -6.23 31.70 29.99
C ILE A 206 -6.99 32.77 29.18
N PHE A 207 -7.98 32.33 28.39
CA PHE A 207 -8.88 33.21 27.64
C PHE A 207 -9.97 33.86 28.50
N ALA A 208 -10.38 33.24 29.61
CA ALA A 208 -11.36 33.82 30.54
C ALA A 208 -10.77 34.96 31.39
N GLU A 209 -9.45 34.97 31.59
CA GLU A 209 -8.76 36.03 32.34
C GLU A 209 -8.55 37.28 31.47
N LEU A 210 -8.23 37.11 30.19
CA LEU A 210 -8.17 38.20 29.19
C LEU A 210 -9.54 38.85 28.91
N LEU A 211 -10.65 38.14 29.15
CA LEU A 211 -11.99 38.68 28.95
C LEU A 211 -12.49 39.54 30.13
N LYS A 212 -11.79 39.54 31.27
CA LYS A 212 -12.16 40.30 32.47
C LYS A 212 -11.48 41.67 32.58
N GLU A 213 -10.48 41.97 31.75
CA GLU A 213 -9.77 43.26 31.78
C GLU A 213 -10.32 44.33 30.82
N GLU A 214 -11.30 43.99 29.97
CA GLU A 214 -12.02 44.97 29.16
C GLU A 214 -13.52 44.99 29.50
N PHE A 215 -13.90 45.44 30.69
CA PHE A 215 -15.18 46.14 30.96
C PHE A 215 -15.14 46.86 32.30
#